data_AF-A0A4R1F0C9-F1
#
_entry.id   AF-A0A4R1F0C9-F1
#
_cell.length_a   1.000
_cell.length_b   1.000
_cell.length_c   1.000
_cell.angle_alpha   90.00
_cell.angle_beta   90.00
_cell.angle_gamma   90.00
#
_symmetry.space_group_name_H-M   'P 1'
#
loop_
_entity.id
_entity.type
_entity.pdbx_description
1 polymer ?
#
loop_
_entity_poly.entity_id
_entity_poly.type
_entity_poly.pdbx_seq_one_letter_code
_entity_poly.pdbx_strand_id
1 'polypeptide(L)'
;MGYNLYITRKENHWDESGSKISKKEWLEYVSKDSELIIDSKSKDYVILKNSGDSAPWLFWSETGVIDSKNPPHFFIEKMISIATDMDAKVQGDDLEIYTSIPNGYKLITDAQPPVMIEYHRKAMNGKVEYTEILTSNNKPTATLQNKEKASVNTFSLLLLLLVVLAVGYFVISRLIK
;
A
#
# COMPACT_ATOMS: atom_id res chain seq x y z
N MET A 1 6.20 -7.81 8.67
CA MET A 1 4.76 -7.87 8.28
C MET A 1 4.66 -7.40 6.85
N GLY A 2 3.78 -7.98 6.03
CA GLY A 2 3.61 -7.60 4.63
C GLY A 2 2.17 -7.16 4.37
N TYR A 3 2.00 -6.33 3.35
CA TYR A 3 0.74 -5.72 2.93
C TYR A 3 0.35 -6.26 1.56
N ASN A 4 -0.91 -6.62 1.36
CA ASN A 4 -1.38 -7.12 0.06
C ASN A 4 -2.29 -6.10 -0.61
N LEU A 5 -2.23 -6.09 -1.94
CA LEU A 5 -3.22 -5.44 -2.79
C LEU A 5 -3.94 -6.47 -3.63
N TYR A 6 -5.22 -6.22 -3.88
CA TYR A 6 -6.12 -7.12 -4.57
C TYR A 6 -6.79 -6.42 -5.74
N ILE A 7 -6.75 -7.02 -6.92
CA ILE A 7 -7.63 -6.68 -8.03
C ILE A 7 -8.89 -7.53 -7.90
N THR A 8 -10.05 -6.89 -7.71
CA THR A 8 -11.33 -7.57 -7.47
C THR A 8 -12.51 -6.79 -8.05
N ARG A 9 -13.55 -7.51 -8.47
CA ARG A 9 -14.87 -6.93 -8.84
C ARG A 9 -15.89 -7.03 -7.71
N LYS A 10 -15.53 -7.70 -6.62
CA LYS A 10 -16.40 -7.90 -5.45
C LYS A 10 -16.47 -6.61 -4.62
N GLU A 11 -17.36 -6.58 -3.63
CA GLU A 11 -17.40 -5.47 -2.68
C GLU A 11 -16.13 -5.49 -1.82
N ASN A 12 -15.83 -6.63 -1.20
CA ASN A 12 -14.56 -6.88 -0.52
C ASN A 12 -13.81 -8.04 -1.18
N HIS A 13 -12.48 -8.00 -1.16
CA HIS A 13 -11.65 -9.03 -1.76
C HIS A 13 -11.91 -10.43 -1.16
N TRP A 14 -12.28 -10.50 0.12
CA TRP A 14 -12.61 -11.75 0.80
C TRP A 14 -14.05 -12.24 0.59
N ASP A 15 -14.92 -11.48 -0.09
CA ASP A 15 -16.30 -11.92 -0.25
C ASP A 15 -16.38 -13.20 -1.08
N GLU A 16 -17.26 -14.13 -0.69
CA GLU A 16 -17.47 -15.38 -1.43
C GLU A 16 -18.36 -15.16 -2.66
N SER A 17 -19.22 -14.15 -2.60
CA SER A 17 -20.16 -13.74 -3.62
C SER A 17 -19.65 -12.53 -4.44
N GLY A 18 -20.34 -12.20 -5.53
CA GLY A 18 -19.97 -11.12 -6.43
C GLY A 18 -19.37 -11.58 -7.75
N SER A 19 -19.14 -10.63 -8.65
CA SER A 19 -18.52 -10.88 -9.95
C SER A 19 -17.06 -11.31 -9.76
N LYS A 20 -16.60 -12.27 -10.56
CA LYS A 20 -15.26 -12.86 -10.47
C LYS A 20 -14.48 -12.59 -11.74
N ILE A 21 -13.17 -12.41 -11.61
CA ILE A 21 -12.26 -12.48 -12.75
C ILE A 21 -11.98 -13.95 -13.01
N SER A 22 -12.44 -14.48 -14.13
CA SER A 22 -12.22 -15.91 -14.45
C SER A 22 -10.76 -16.17 -14.82
N LYS A 23 -10.25 -17.40 -14.59
CA LYS A 23 -8.89 -17.77 -15.00
C LYS A 23 -8.67 -17.57 -16.50
N LYS A 24 -9.67 -17.89 -17.32
CA LYS A 24 -9.63 -17.73 -18.77
C LYS A 24 -9.47 -16.25 -19.16
N GLU A 25 -10.32 -15.39 -18.61
CA GLU A 25 -10.26 -13.95 -18.83
C GLU A 25 -8.92 -13.35 -18.39
N TRP A 26 -8.41 -13.76 -17.23
CA TRP A 26 -7.11 -13.34 -16.74
C TRP A 26 -5.98 -13.73 -17.70
N LEU A 27 -5.94 -14.99 -18.15
CA LEU A 27 -4.92 -15.45 -19.09
C LEU A 27 -5.04 -14.78 -20.47
N GLU A 28 -6.25 -14.50 -20.93
CA GLU A 28 -6.48 -13.73 -22.15
C GLU A 28 -5.94 -12.30 -22.04
N TYR A 29 -6.14 -11.64 -20.89
CA TYR A 29 -5.56 -10.32 -20.62
C TYR A 29 -4.03 -10.38 -20.65
N VAL A 30 -3.42 -11.29 -19.88
CA VAL A 30 -1.96 -11.46 -19.77
C VAL A 30 -1.34 -11.75 -21.14
N SER A 31 -2.02 -12.49 -22.01
CA SER A 31 -1.51 -12.79 -23.35
C SER A 31 -1.42 -11.58 -24.28
N LYS A 32 -2.24 -10.55 -24.03
CA LYS A 32 -2.30 -9.31 -24.82
C LYS A 32 -1.37 -8.23 -24.26
N ASP A 33 -1.06 -8.30 -22.97
CA ASP A 33 -0.21 -7.35 -22.30
C ASP A 33 1.28 -7.63 -22.57
N SER A 34 1.92 -6.76 -23.35
CA SER A 34 3.32 -6.95 -23.73
C SER A 34 4.30 -6.84 -22.56
N GLU A 35 3.89 -6.30 -21.41
CA GLU A 35 4.74 -6.14 -20.22
C GLU A 35 4.62 -7.32 -19.25
N LEU A 36 3.59 -8.15 -19.37
CA LEU A 36 3.34 -9.27 -18.46
C LEU A 36 3.82 -10.60 -19.06
N ILE A 37 4.36 -11.47 -18.20
CA ILE A 37 4.74 -12.83 -18.58
C ILE A 37 4.35 -13.82 -17.48
N ILE A 38 3.87 -14.99 -17.88
CA ILE A 38 3.63 -16.11 -16.96
C ILE A 38 4.98 -16.62 -16.47
N ASP A 39 5.14 -16.77 -15.16
CA ASP A 39 6.38 -17.29 -14.58
C ASP A 39 6.63 -18.73 -15.06
N SER A 40 7.86 -18.98 -15.54
CA SER A 40 8.28 -20.28 -16.02
C SER A 40 8.37 -21.31 -14.89
N LYS A 41 8.56 -20.87 -13.65
CA LYS A 41 8.63 -21.73 -12.45
C LYS A 41 7.25 -22.10 -11.93
N SER A 42 6.27 -21.20 -12.07
CA SER A 42 4.90 -21.44 -11.61
C SER A 42 3.88 -20.73 -12.50
N LYS A 43 3.03 -21.52 -13.17
CA LYS A 43 2.05 -21.01 -14.14
C LYS A 43 0.92 -20.18 -13.51
N ASP A 44 0.82 -20.17 -12.19
CA ASP A 44 -0.18 -19.39 -11.47
C ASP A 44 0.32 -17.98 -11.12
N TYR A 45 1.61 -17.70 -11.35
CA TYR A 45 2.19 -16.37 -11.15
C TYR A 45 2.43 -15.67 -12.49
N VAL A 46 2.15 -14.38 -12.50
CA VAL A 46 2.46 -13.46 -13.60
C VAL A 46 3.40 -12.40 -13.06
N ILE A 47 4.49 -12.15 -13.78
CA ILE A 47 5.51 -11.17 -13.40
C ILE A 47 5.63 -10.09 -14.47
N LEU A 48 6.17 -8.94 -14.09
CA LEU A 48 6.53 -7.90 -15.04
C LEU A 48 7.83 -8.29 -15.77
N LYS A 49 7.83 -8.26 -17.10
CA LYS A 49 9.01 -8.54 -17.93
C LYS A 49 10.17 -7.61 -17.56
N ASN A 50 11.39 -8.10 -17.75
CA ASN A 50 12.63 -7.34 -17.52
C ASN A 50 12.82 -6.80 -16.08
N SER A 51 12.10 -7.35 -15.09
CA SER A 51 12.15 -6.87 -13.70
C SER A 51 13.19 -7.59 -12.82
N GLY A 52 13.95 -8.52 -13.39
CA GLY A 52 14.97 -9.31 -12.69
C GLY A 52 14.40 -10.31 -11.68
N ASP A 53 15.28 -10.85 -10.82
CA ASP A 53 14.92 -11.91 -9.85
C ASP A 53 14.01 -11.44 -8.71
N SER A 54 13.89 -10.13 -8.51
CA SER A 54 12.99 -9.51 -7.51
C SER A 54 11.77 -8.87 -8.17
N ALA A 55 11.34 -9.43 -9.32
CA ALA A 55 10.17 -8.96 -10.03
C ALA A 55 8.93 -9.01 -9.13
N PRO A 56 8.12 -7.92 -9.08
CA PRO A 56 6.81 -8.00 -8.46
C PRO A 56 5.95 -8.99 -9.25
N TRP A 57 5.05 -9.67 -8.53
CA TRP A 57 4.23 -10.75 -9.06
C TRP A 57 2.75 -10.50 -8.80
N LEU A 58 1.92 -11.13 -9.63
CA LEU A 58 0.48 -11.24 -9.49
C LEU A 58 0.13 -12.72 -9.43
N PHE A 59 -0.67 -13.10 -8.44
CA PHE A 59 -1.22 -14.44 -8.31
C PHE A 59 -2.72 -14.39 -8.53
N TRP A 60 -3.25 -15.24 -9.43
CA TRP A 60 -4.69 -15.40 -9.57
C TRP A 60 -5.17 -16.52 -8.65
N SER A 61 -6.12 -16.21 -7.77
CA SER A 61 -6.75 -17.19 -6.87
C SER A 61 -8.01 -17.81 -7.47
N GLU A 62 -8.36 -19.01 -7.03
CA GLU A 62 -9.59 -19.71 -7.46
C GLU A 62 -10.87 -18.95 -7.11
N THR A 63 -10.80 -17.98 -6.19
CA THR A 63 -11.93 -17.12 -5.83
C THR A 63 -12.17 -15.98 -6.82
N GLY A 64 -11.32 -15.85 -7.85
CA GLY A 64 -11.41 -14.82 -8.89
C GLY A 64 -10.82 -13.46 -8.50
N VAL A 65 -9.92 -13.46 -7.51
CA VAL A 65 -9.15 -12.29 -7.06
C VAL A 65 -7.71 -12.46 -7.50
N ILE A 66 -7.08 -11.36 -7.93
CA ILE A 66 -5.65 -11.32 -8.25
C ILE A 66 -4.94 -10.55 -7.15
N ASP A 67 -3.96 -11.14 -6.47
CA ASP A 67 -3.23 -10.49 -5.38
C ASP A 67 -1.74 -10.30 -5.65
N SER A 68 -1.17 -9.32 -4.96
CA SER A 68 0.27 -9.06 -4.92
C SER A 68 0.67 -8.63 -3.52
N LYS A 69 1.80 -9.15 -3.03
CA LYS A 69 2.34 -8.81 -1.70
C LYS A 69 3.45 -7.77 -1.80
N ASN A 70 3.27 -6.67 -1.07
CA ASN A 70 4.16 -5.51 -1.02
C ASN A 70 4.54 -4.96 -2.41
N PRO A 71 3.57 -4.70 -3.31
CA PRO A 71 3.88 -4.21 -4.65
C PRO A 71 4.56 -2.83 -4.57
N PRO A 72 5.65 -2.59 -5.32
CA PRO A 72 6.26 -1.26 -5.41
C PRO A 72 5.33 -0.29 -6.17
N HIS A 73 5.47 1.01 -5.95
CA HIS A 73 4.58 2.04 -6.51
C HIS A 73 4.33 1.93 -8.03
N PHE A 74 5.36 1.67 -8.84
CA PHE A 74 5.20 1.52 -10.29
C PHE A 74 4.32 0.31 -10.65
N PHE A 75 4.37 -0.74 -9.82
CA PHE A 75 3.56 -1.94 -10.00
C PHE A 75 2.13 -1.72 -9.49
N ILE A 76 1.93 -0.87 -8.48
CA ILE A 76 0.59 -0.43 -8.07
C ILE A 76 -0.09 0.30 -9.24
N GLU A 77 0.61 1.22 -9.93
CA GLU A 77 0.07 1.85 -11.15
C GLU A 77 -0.30 0.81 -12.22
N LYS A 78 0.54 -0.23 -12.40
CA LYS A 78 0.24 -1.33 -13.30
C LYS A 78 -1.02 -2.10 -12.86
N MET A 79 -1.15 -2.41 -11.58
CA MET A 79 -2.35 -3.05 -11.03
C MET A 79 -3.61 -2.22 -11.25
N ILE A 80 -3.54 -0.90 -11.11
CA ILE A 80 -4.65 0.02 -11.39
C ILE A 80 -5.03 -0.01 -12.87
N SER A 81 -4.04 -0.03 -13.77
CA SER A 81 -4.28 -0.17 -15.21
C SER A 81 -4.99 -1.47 -15.55
N ILE A 82 -4.50 -2.60 -15.01
CA ILE A 82 -5.11 -3.92 -15.18
C ILE A 82 -6.55 -3.91 -14.66
N ALA A 83 -6.77 -3.39 -13.44
CA ALA A 83 -8.10 -3.31 -12.85
C ALA A 83 -9.06 -2.50 -13.73
N THR A 84 -8.61 -1.39 -14.29
CA THR A 84 -9.41 -0.54 -15.18
C THR A 84 -9.84 -1.30 -16.44
N ASP A 85 -8.90 -1.97 -17.11
CA ASP A 85 -9.20 -2.74 -18.33
C ASP A 85 -10.13 -3.94 -18.07
N MET A 86 -10.13 -4.44 -16.84
CA MET A 86 -10.94 -5.58 -16.40
C MET A 86 -12.21 -5.16 -15.66
N ASP A 87 -12.61 -3.88 -15.69
CA ASP A 87 -13.81 -3.38 -14.97
C ASP A 87 -13.82 -3.83 -13.49
N ALA A 88 -12.67 -3.64 -12.82
CA ALA A 88 -12.40 -4.05 -11.45
C ALA A 88 -11.81 -2.88 -10.66
N LYS A 89 -11.57 -3.08 -9.36
CA LYS A 89 -10.89 -2.13 -8.49
C LYS A 89 -9.64 -2.74 -7.85
N VAL A 90 -8.72 -1.87 -7.44
CA VAL A 90 -7.61 -2.25 -6.56
C VAL A 90 -8.00 -1.89 -5.12
N GLN A 91 -8.03 -2.89 -4.25
CA GLN A 91 -8.36 -2.76 -2.83
C GLN A 91 -7.17 -3.25 -1.99
N GLY A 92 -6.85 -2.56 -0.89
CA GLY A 92 -5.87 -3.02 0.08
C GLY A 92 -6.45 -3.93 1.18
N ASP A 93 -5.58 -4.43 2.06
CA ASP A 93 -5.98 -5.20 3.24
C ASP A 93 -6.91 -4.38 4.15
N ASP A 94 -6.66 -3.07 4.30
CA ASP A 94 -7.44 -2.14 5.14
C ASP A 94 -8.58 -1.46 4.36
N LEU A 95 -9.10 -2.13 3.33
CA LEU A 95 -10.21 -1.68 2.48
C LEU A 95 -9.97 -0.40 1.69
N GLU A 96 -8.76 0.17 1.69
CA GLU A 96 -8.49 1.37 0.90
C GLU A 96 -8.55 1.09 -0.60
N ILE A 97 -9.09 2.06 -1.34
CA ILE A 97 -9.29 1.94 -2.78
C ILE A 97 -8.24 2.77 -3.51
N TYR A 98 -7.49 2.12 -4.40
CA TYR A 98 -6.44 2.74 -5.19
C TYR A 98 -6.99 3.15 -6.56
N THR A 99 -6.73 4.39 -6.97
CA THR A 99 -7.20 4.96 -8.25
C THR A 99 -6.11 5.80 -8.90
N SER A 100 -6.11 5.88 -10.23
CA SER A 100 -5.15 6.70 -10.96
C SER A 100 -5.42 8.20 -10.77
N ILE A 101 -4.36 8.99 -10.69
CA ILE A 101 -4.40 10.46 -10.78
C ILE A 101 -3.38 10.92 -11.83
N PRO A 102 -3.42 12.19 -12.28
CA PRO A 102 -2.35 12.72 -13.12
C PRO A 102 -0.99 12.53 -12.44
N ASN A 103 -0.06 11.88 -13.15
CA ASN A 103 1.27 11.56 -12.66
C ASN A 103 1.30 10.71 -11.38
N GLY A 104 0.42 9.73 -11.21
CA GLY A 104 0.55 8.73 -10.15
C GLY A 104 -0.76 8.09 -9.75
N TYR A 105 -0.93 7.84 -8.45
CA TYR A 105 -2.17 7.27 -7.92
C TYR A 105 -2.54 7.86 -6.56
N LYS A 106 -3.77 7.65 -6.14
CA LYS A 106 -4.23 7.94 -4.78
C LYS A 106 -4.87 6.71 -4.17
N LEU A 107 -4.84 6.62 -2.84
CA LEU A 107 -5.67 5.71 -2.07
C LEU A 107 -6.65 6.48 -1.20
N ILE A 108 -7.83 5.91 -0.99
CA ILE A 108 -8.89 6.44 -0.15
C ILE A 108 -9.22 5.38 0.89
N THR A 109 -9.03 5.69 2.18
CA THR A 109 -9.34 4.76 3.27
C THR A 109 -10.84 4.75 3.59
N ASP A 110 -11.30 3.68 4.24
CA ASP A 110 -12.68 3.53 4.73
C ASP A 110 -12.95 4.26 6.06
N ALA A 111 -11.91 4.87 6.64
CA ALA A 111 -11.97 5.62 7.90
C ALA A 111 -13.03 6.72 7.88
N GLN A 112 -13.46 7.15 9.07
CA GLN A 112 -14.45 8.22 9.24
C GLN A 112 -13.83 9.38 10.04
N PRO A 113 -13.48 10.53 9.41
CA PRO A 113 -13.62 10.84 7.99
C PRO A 113 -12.59 10.08 7.10
N PRO A 114 -12.88 9.90 5.79
CA PRO A 114 -11.96 9.25 4.88
C PRO A 114 -10.62 9.97 4.80
N VAL A 115 -9.51 9.21 4.79
CA VAL A 115 -8.18 9.75 4.58
C VAL A 115 -7.78 9.50 3.13
N MET A 116 -7.29 10.55 2.46
CA MET A 116 -6.76 10.46 1.10
C MET A 116 -5.25 10.64 1.12
N ILE A 117 -4.55 9.73 0.45
CA ILE A 117 -3.10 9.78 0.29
C ILE A 117 -2.79 9.73 -1.20
N GLU A 118 -2.08 10.73 -1.71
CA GLU A 118 -1.66 10.79 -3.11
C GLU A 118 -0.18 10.48 -3.23
N TYR A 119 0.17 9.67 -4.23
CA TYR A 119 1.54 9.33 -4.59
C TYR A 119 1.82 9.91 -5.97
N HIS A 120 2.64 10.95 -6.01
CA HIS A 120 2.99 11.65 -7.23
C HIS A 120 4.33 11.15 -7.77
N ARG A 121 4.28 10.56 -8.96
CA ARG A 121 5.41 10.13 -9.77
C ARG A 121 6.16 11.33 -10.34
N LYS A 122 7.47 11.37 -10.12
CA LYS A 122 8.38 12.38 -10.70
C LYS A 122 9.58 11.70 -11.34
N ALA A 123 9.95 12.16 -12.53
CA ALA A 123 11.21 11.78 -13.15
C ALA A 123 12.34 12.63 -12.53
N MET A 124 13.34 11.98 -11.95
CA MET A 124 14.53 12.63 -11.39
C MET A 124 15.79 11.87 -11.81
N ASN A 125 16.71 12.53 -12.52
CA ASN A 125 18.02 12.00 -12.88
C ASN A 125 17.99 10.59 -13.53
N GLY A 126 17.05 10.37 -14.47
CA GLY A 126 16.88 9.08 -15.15
C GLY A 126 16.23 7.99 -14.30
N LYS A 127 15.72 8.32 -13.11
CA LYS A 127 14.92 7.45 -12.24
C LYS A 127 13.52 8.00 -12.03
N VAL A 128 12.64 7.13 -11.58
CA VAL A 128 11.27 7.48 -11.17
C VAL A 128 11.21 7.42 -9.64
N GLU A 129 10.75 8.51 -9.04
CA GLU A 129 10.50 8.61 -7.60
C GLU A 129 9.03 8.93 -7.32
N TYR A 130 8.54 8.52 -6.16
CA TYR A 130 7.17 8.79 -5.71
C TYR A 130 7.21 9.68 -4.48
N THR A 131 6.41 10.74 -4.48
CA THR A 131 6.23 11.63 -3.34
C THR A 131 4.84 11.41 -2.74
N GLU A 132 4.81 11.07 -1.46
CA GLU A 132 3.56 10.95 -0.69
C GLU A 132 3.06 12.33 -0.25
N ILE A 133 1.77 12.58 -0.49
CA ILE A 133 1.07 13.80 -0.08
C ILE A 133 -0.20 13.38 0.67
N LEU A 134 -0.24 13.70 1.96
CA LEU A 134 -1.41 13.48 2.81
C LEU A 134 -2.41 14.61 2.58
N THR A 135 -3.61 14.25 2.12
CA THR A 135 -4.73 15.19 2.00
C THR A 135 -5.79 14.81 3.02
N SER A 136 -5.67 15.32 4.24
CA SER A 136 -6.78 15.31 5.20
C SER A 136 -7.58 16.61 5.03
N ASN A 137 -8.87 16.48 4.74
CA ASN A 137 -9.86 17.57 4.75
C ASN A 137 -9.49 18.84 3.94
N ASN A 138 -9.64 18.79 2.60
CA ASN A 138 -9.73 19.95 1.70
C ASN A 138 -8.65 21.05 1.84
N LYS A 139 -7.48 20.74 2.41
CA LYS A 139 -6.31 21.62 2.36
C LYS A 139 -5.07 20.75 2.20
N PRO A 140 -4.25 20.96 1.14
CA PRO A 140 -3.03 20.21 0.96
C PRO A 140 -2.12 20.48 2.16
N THR A 141 -1.90 19.46 2.98
CA THR A 141 -0.96 19.53 4.10
C THR A 141 0.35 18.94 3.63
N ALA A 142 1.45 19.59 4.01
CA ALA A 142 2.77 19.52 3.39
C ALA A 142 3.31 18.10 3.13
N THR A 143 4.13 18.02 2.08
CA THR A 143 4.95 16.88 1.65
C THR A 143 5.70 16.24 2.81
N LEU A 144 5.49 14.93 3.05
CA LEU A 144 6.34 14.17 3.94
C LEU A 144 7.64 13.83 3.19
N GLN A 145 8.68 14.63 3.39
CA GLN A 145 10.04 14.19 3.07
C GLN A 145 10.47 13.12 4.07
N ASN A 146 10.93 11.98 3.53
CA ASN A 146 11.78 10.96 4.14
C ASN A 146 11.95 11.03 5.66
N LYS A 147 11.15 10.24 6.37
CA LYS A 147 11.49 9.87 7.75
C LYS A 147 12.57 8.79 7.70
N GLU A 148 13.83 9.22 7.60
CA GLU A 148 14.95 8.40 8.03
C GLU A 148 14.64 7.85 9.43
N LYS A 149 15.02 6.59 9.62
CA LYS A 149 14.91 5.80 10.86
C LYS A 149 15.06 6.69 12.09
N ALA A 150 13.95 6.89 12.82
CA ALA A 150 14.00 7.53 14.12
C ALA A 150 14.86 6.68 15.06
N SER A 151 16.12 7.09 15.20
CA SER A 151 16.93 6.83 16.38
C SER A 151 16.08 7.18 17.60
N VAL A 152 15.89 6.19 18.47
CA VAL A 152 15.22 6.37 19.76
C VAL A 152 16.03 7.38 20.55
N ASN A 153 15.52 8.61 20.63
CA ASN A 153 16.21 9.73 21.24
C ASN A 153 16.22 9.52 22.76
N THR A 154 17.40 9.27 23.33
CA THR A 154 17.67 8.98 24.75
C THR A 154 17.15 10.04 25.72
N PHE A 155 16.83 11.24 25.22
CA PHE A 155 16.21 12.33 25.99
C PHE A 155 14.80 12.02 26.49
N SER A 156 14.01 11.18 25.79
CA SER A 156 12.64 10.90 26.20
C SER A 156 12.55 9.95 27.41
N LEU A 157 13.52 9.04 27.59
CA LEU A 157 13.56 8.17 28.77
C LEU A 157 14.01 8.92 30.02
N LEU A 158 14.94 9.86 29.88
CA LEU A 158 15.46 10.64 31.01
C LEU A 158 14.39 11.56 31.61
N LEU A 159 13.54 12.14 30.76
CA LEU A 159 12.42 12.97 31.20
C LEU A 159 11.34 12.15 31.91
N LEU A 160 11.05 10.93 31.42
CA LEU A 160 10.10 10.03 32.08
C LEU A 160 10.62 9.57 33.47
N LEU A 161 11.92 9.28 33.57
CA LEU A 161 12.55 8.86 34.83
C LEU A 161 12.53 9.98 35.88
N LEU A 162 12.78 11.23 35.48
CA LEU A 162 12.71 12.39 36.37
C LEU A 162 11.29 12.65 36.89
N VAL A 163 10.27 12.46 36.06
CA VAL A 163 8.87 12.60 36.48
C VAL A 163 8.48 11.51 37.48
N VAL A 164 8.90 10.26 37.26
CA VAL A 164 8.62 9.16 38.21
C VAL A 164 9.31 9.39 39.55
N LEU A 165 10.56 9.86 39.56
CA LEU A 165 11.29 10.17 40.79
C LEU A 165 10.69 11.35 41.56
N ALA A 166 10.23 12.40 40.85
CA ALA A 166 9.58 13.55 41.48
C ALA A 166 8.24 13.20 42.13
N VAL A 167 7.43 12.36 41.48
CA VAL A 167 6.14 11.89 42.03
C VAL A 167 6.37 10.93 43.21
N GLY A 168 7.34 10.03 43.11
CA GLY A 168 7.70 9.12 44.21
C GLY A 168 8.17 9.88 45.47
N TYR A 169 9.01 10.90 45.30
CA TYR A 169 9.49 11.71 46.41
C TYR A 169 8.36 12.50 47.09
N PHE A 170 7.40 13.01 46.31
CA PHE A 170 6.25 13.73 46.85
C PHE A 170 5.35 12.83 47.73
N VAL A 171 5.11 11.58 47.30
CA VAL A 171 4.30 10.62 48.06
C VAL A 171 5.00 10.19 49.36
N ILE A 172 6.30 9.93 49.32
CA ILE A 172 7.09 9.55 50.50
C ILE A 172 7.17 10.71 51.51
N SER A 173 7.32 11.95 51.04
CA SER A 173 7.38 13.14 51.91
C SER A 173 6.08 13.42 52.69
N ARG A 174 4.93 12.91 52.21
CA ARG A 174 3.64 13.04 52.90
C ARG A 174 3.33 11.91 53.90
N LEU A 175 4.10 10.83 53.87
CA LEU A 175 3.93 9.69 54.78
C LEU A 175 4.80 9.78 56.05
N ILE A 176 5.73 10.75 56.10
CA ILE A 176 6.70 10.94 57.20
C ILE A 176 6.37 12.22 58.02
N LYS A 177 5.11 12.65 58.05
CA LYS A 177 4.61 13.70 58.96
C LYS A 177 3.51 13.17 59.85
#